data_AF-A0A943EHU0-F1
#
_entry.id   AF-A0A943EHU0-F1
#
_cell.length_a   1.000
_cell.length_b   1.000
_cell.length_c   1.000
_cell.angle_alpha   90.00
_cell.angle_beta   90.00
_cell.angle_gamma   90.00
#
_symmetry.space_group_name_H-M   'P 1'
#
loop_
_entity.id
_entity.type
_entity.pdbx_description
1 polymer ?
#
loop_
_entity_poly.entity_id
_entity_poly.type
_entity_poly.pdbx_seq_one_letter_code
_entity_poly.pdbx_strand_id
1 'polypeptide(L)'
;MQRKIKKNFVKIFGVILSLMMIVAIMPNVSAAIPVDNTLIINDGSVGNENELHKFYFSGDWTFGNNGACYNGDEHYIFERQIDDSTYISIAFEGTGIELYASLKDKHGMLDVYLDDTKVGTIDQYRSTIMDQEKNVFD
;
A
#
# COMPACT_ATOMS: atom_id res chain seq x y z
N MET A 1 -39.59 17.62 0.89
CA MET A 1 -38.80 16.49 0.36
C MET A 1 -37.51 17.07 -0.23
N GLN A 2 -36.41 17.09 0.53
CA GLN A 2 -35.17 17.76 0.12
C GLN A 2 -34.31 16.79 -0.70
N ARG A 3 -34.04 17.18 -1.94
CA ARG A 3 -33.30 16.42 -2.96
C ARG A 3 -31.81 16.45 -2.59
N LYS A 4 -31.28 15.35 -2.06
CA LYS A 4 -29.83 15.21 -1.78
C LYS A 4 -29.05 15.32 -3.09
N ILE A 5 -28.28 16.40 -3.23
CA ILE A 5 -27.26 16.56 -4.26
C ILE A 5 -26.08 15.68 -3.84
N LYS A 6 -25.88 14.53 -4.49
CA LYS A 6 -24.62 13.79 -4.38
C LYS A 6 -23.60 14.48 -5.29
N LYS A 7 -22.47 14.87 -4.70
CA LYS A 7 -21.32 15.46 -5.39
C LYS A 7 -20.48 14.34 -6.00
N ASN A 8 -20.01 14.55 -7.22
CA ASN A 8 -19.22 13.59 -7.99
C ASN A 8 -17.76 13.60 -7.54
N PHE A 9 -17.12 12.42 -7.46
CA PHE A 9 -15.67 12.29 -7.62
C PHE A 9 -15.32 11.01 -8.43
N VAL A 10 -14.09 10.98 -8.94
CA VAL A 10 -13.65 10.52 -10.26
C VAL A 10 -13.31 9.01 -10.31
N LYS A 11 -13.60 8.38 -11.46
CA LYS A 11 -13.35 6.97 -11.81
C LYS A 11 -11.85 6.61 -11.81
N ILE A 12 -11.51 5.40 -11.35
CA ILE A 12 -10.23 4.74 -11.67
C ILE A 12 -10.49 3.33 -12.22
N PHE A 13 -9.91 3.07 -13.40
CA PHE A 13 -9.83 1.78 -14.10
C PHE A 13 -8.84 0.87 -13.37
N GLY A 14 -9.14 -0.42 -13.23
CA GLY A 14 -8.42 -1.28 -12.31
C GLY A 14 -7.20 -2.01 -12.85
N VAL A 15 -6.72 -2.92 -11.98
CA VAL A 15 -6.23 -4.30 -12.19
C VAL A 15 -5.23 -4.65 -11.08
N ILE A 16 -5.34 -5.90 -10.62
CA ILE A 16 -4.43 -6.82 -9.91
C ILE A 16 -3.05 -6.26 -9.57
N LEU A 17 -2.72 -6.35 -8.27
CA LEU A 17 -1.43 -6.00 -7.70
C LEU A 17 -0.90 -7.13 -6.81
N SER A 18 0.41 -7.39 -6.87
CA SER A 18 1.11 -8.48 -6.18
C SER A 18 2.39 -7.93 -5.56
N LEU A 19 2.74 -8.44 -4.38
CA LEU A 19 3.85 -8.08 -3.48
C LEU A 19 3.80 -6.65 -2.92
N MET A 20 3.78 -6.51 -1.58
CA MET A 20 3.88 -5.24 -0.86
C MET A 20 4.69 -5.41 0.44
N MET A 21 5.91 -4.88 0.52
CA MET A 21 6.69 -4.76 1.76
C MET A 21 6.84 -3.29 2.09
N ILE A 22 6.70 -2.89 3.36
CA ILE A 22 6.91 -1.50 3.76
C ILE A 22 8.07 -1.36 4.74
N VAL A 23 8.90 -0.33 4.55
CA VAL A 23 9.95 0.13 5.46
C VAL A 23 9.50 1.43 6.13
N ALA A 24 9.31 1.43 7.45
CA ALA A 24 9.03 2.64 8.23
C ALA A 24 10.29 3.12 8.96
N ILE A 25 10.59 4.41 8.87
CA ILE A 25 11.74 5.05 9.55
C ILE A 25 11.25 5.70 10.86
N MET A 26 11.78 5.32 12.02
CA MET A 26 11.34 5.87 13.33
C MET A 26 12.19 7.08 13.79
N PRO A 27 11.61 8.11 14.44
CA PRO A 27 12.39 9.24 14.97
C PRO A 27 13.19 8.84 16.22
N ASN A 28 14.49 9.14 16.19
CA ASN A 28 15.42 8.88 17.28
C ASN A 28 15.24 9.91 18.40
N VAL A 29 14.87 9.48 19.61
CA VAL A 29 14.90 10.35 20.80
C VAL A 29 16.29 10.31 21.43
N SER A 30 16.94 11.48 21.46
CA SER A 30 18.17 11.82 22.20
C SER A 30 19.49 11.17 21.74
N ALA A 31 20.27 11.94 20.99
CA ALA A 31 21.72 11.82 20.73
C ALA A 31 22.36 10.45 21.05
N ALA A 32 22.09 9.47 20.20
CA ALA A 32 22.78 8.19 20.13
C ALA A 32 23.09 7.92 18.65
N ILE A 33 24.15 7.13 18.38
CA ILE A 33 24.53 6.66 17.04
C ILE A 33 23.26 6.33 16.23
N PRO A 34 23.10 6.82 14.99
CA PRO A 34 21.92 6.51 14.18
C PRO A 34 21.96 5.02 13.89
N VAL A 35 21.34 4.24 14.76
CA VAL A 35 20.93 2.89 14.47
C VAL A 35 19.71 3.07 13.57
N ASP A 36 19.84 2.60 12.34
CA ASP A 36 18.74 2.52 11.40
C ASP A 36 17.73 1.49 11.95
N ASN A 37 16.78 1.98 12.77
CA ASN A 37 15.66 1.21 13.28
C ASN A 37 14.60 1.11 12.18
N THR A 38 14.95 0.46 11.08
CA THR A 38 14.01 0.11 10.02
C THR A 38 13.09 -1.00 10.53
N LEU A 39 11.78 -0.74 10.52
CA LEU A 39 10.77 -1.77 10.73
C LEU A 39 10.26 -2.29 9.39
N ILE A 40 10.34 -3.61 9.19
CA ILE A 40 9.79 -4.30 8.01
C ILE A 40 8.43 -4.88 8.36
N ILE A 41 7.39 -4.49 7.62
CA ILE A 41 6.03 -5.00 7.77
C ILE A 41 5.68 -5.86 6.54
N ASN A 42 5.31 -7.12 6.77
CA ASN A 42 4.79 -8.00 5.72
C ASN A 42 3.30 -7.75 5.48
N ASP A 43 2.82 -7.87 4.25
CA ASP A 43 1.38 -7.77 3.93
C ASP A 43 0.55 -8.88 4.58
N GLY A 44 1.16 -10.05 4.84
CA GLY A 44 0.61 -11.11 5.70
C GLY A 44 0.37 -10.71 7.17
N SER A 45 0.92 -9.59 7.63
CA SER A 45 0.65 -9.03 8.98
C SER A 45 -0.60 -8.17 8.98
N VAL A 46 -1.76 -8.81 8.83
CA VAL A 46 -3.07 -8.15 8.77
C VAL A 46 -3.57 -7.76 10.16
N GLY A 47 -4.16 -6.57 10.28
CA GLY A 47 -4.75 -6.05 11.51
C GLY A 47 -6.03 -5.26 11.24
N ASN A 48 -6.51 -4.56 12.26
CA ASN A 48 -7.66 -3.66 12.13
C ASN A 48 -7.24 -2.31 11.52
N GLU A 49 -8.22 -1.54 11.04
CA GLU A 49 -8.01 -0.17 10.59
C GLU A 49 -7.36 0.66 11.72
N ASN A 50 -6.31 1.41 11.39
CA ASN A 50 -5.49 2.21 12.32
C ASN A 50 -4.68 1.41 13.36
N GLU A 51 -4.63 0.08 13.29
CA GLU A 51 -3.74 -0.71 14.12
C GLU A 51 -2.28 -0.48 13.67
N LEU A 52 -1.41 -0.08 14.62
CA LEU A 52 -0.03 0.27 14.31
C LEU A 52 0.73 -0.92 13.72
N HIS A 53 1.45 -0.63 12.64
CA HIS A 53 2.36 -1.56 11.96
C HIS A 53 1.69 -2.84 11.44
N LYS A 54 0.42 -2.71 11.03
CA LYS A 54 -0.36 -3.76 10.38
C LYS A 54 -0.93 -3.26 9.07
N PHE A 55 -1.05 -4.17 8.11
CA PHE A 55 -1.84 -3.90 6.91
C PHE A 55 -3.32 -4.01 7.26
N TYR A 56 -4.09 -3.01 6.87
CA TYR A 56 -5.54 -3.10 6.78
C TYR A 56 -5.95 -3.06 5.31
N PHE A 57 -6.82 -4.01 4.94
CA PHE A 57 -7.35 -4.17 3.60
C PHE A 57 -8.85 -3.91 3.64
N SER A 58 -9.30 -2.86 2.97
CA SER A 58 -10.72 -2.58 2.78
C SER A 58 -11.17 -3.06 1.40
N GLY A 59 -12.27 -3.83 1.36
CA GLY A 59 -12.79 -4.49 0.15
C GLY A 59 -12.43 -5.98 0.04
N ASP A 60 -12.72 -6.58 -1.11
CA ASP A 60 -12.62 -8.04 -1.34
C ASP A 60 -11.20 -8.49 -1.76
N TRP A 61 -10.19 -8.09 -0.98
CA TRP A 61 -8.80 -8.50 -1.19
C TRP A 61 -8.62 -10.01 -1.02
N THR A 62 -7.79 -10.59 -1.87
CA THR A 62 -7.48 -12.02 -1.85
C THR A 62 -6.06 -12.24 -1.33
N PHE A 63 -5.93 -13.12 -0.33
CA PHE A 63 -4.65 -13.66 0.10
C PHE A 63 -4.23 -14.84 -0.79
N GLY A 64 -2.98 -14.83 -1.24
CA GLY A 64 -2.36 -15.86 -2.07
C GLY A 64 -1.04 -16.34 -1.49
N ASN A 65 -0.62 -17.55 -1.90
CA ASN A 65 0.73 -18.04 -1.66
C ASN A 65 1.52 -17.96 -2.96
N ASN A 66 2.69 -17.32 -2.91
CA ASN A 66 3.55 -17.10 -4.07
C ASN A 66 5.01 -17.05 -3.64
N GLY A 67 5.77 -18.11 -3.93
CA GLY A 67 7.17 -18.24 -3.50
C GLY A 67 8.15 -17.22 -4.09
N ALA A 68 7.73 -16.42 -5.08
CA ALA A 68 8.52 -15.29 -5.57
C ALA A 68 8.35 -14.02 -4.72
N CYS A 69 7.33 -13.99 -3.86
CA CYS A 69 7.02 -12.88 -2.99
C CYS A 69 7.80 -12.96 -1.67
N TYR A 70 7.98 -11.81 -1.01
CA TYR A 70 8.56 -11.73 0.33
C TYR A 70 7.77 -12.64 1.27
N ASN A 71 8.46 -13.50 2.03
CA ASN A 71 7.86 -14.54 2.88
C ASN A 71 6.91 -15.54 2.19
N GLY A 72 6.82 -15.54 0.87
CA GLY A 72 6.03 -16.51 0.11
C GLY A 72 4.53 -16.23 0.07
N ASP A 73 4.08 -15.03 0.46
CA ASP A 73 2.68 -14.61 0.46
C ASP A 73 2.43 -13.33 -0.34
N GLU A 74 1.17 -13.12 -0.72
CA GLU A 74 0.73 -11.90 -1.41
C GLU A 74 -0.72 -11.55 -1.09
N HIS A 75 -1.05 -10.26 -1.14
CA HIS A 75 -2.40 -9.75 -1.27
C HIS A 75 -2.62 -9.10 -2.62
N TYR A 76 -3.74 -9.44 -3.26
CA TYR A 76 -4.12 -8.88 -4.55
C TYR A 76 -5.62 -8.66 -4.65
N ILE A 77 -6.02 -7.80 -5.58
CA ILE A 77 -7.43 -7.57 -5.91
C ILE A 77 -7.64 -7.46 -7.41
N PHE A 78 -8.67 -8.10 -7.96
CA PHE A 78 -9.01 -7.96 -9.37
C PHE A 78 -9.70 -6.61 -9.62
N GLU A 79 -9.47 -5.99 -10.79
CA GLU A 79 -10.15 -4.74 -11.19
C GLU A 79 -11.66 -4.77 -10.94
N ARG A 80 -12.30 -5.90 -11.27
CA ARG A 80 -13.75 -6.10 -11.11
C ARG A 80 -14.26 -6.06 -9.67
N GLN A 81 -13.35 -6.14 -8.69
CA GLN A 81 -13.66 -6.12 -7.25
C GLN A 81 -13.41 -4.75 -6.62
N ILE A 82 -12.87 -3.80 -7.38
CA ILE A 82 -12.54 -2.47 -6.89
C ILE A 82 -13.78 -1.58 -6.92
N ASP A 83 -14.05 -0.91 -5.81
CA ASP A 83 -15.04 0.15 -5.67
C ASP A 83 -14.51 1.29 -4.78
N ASP A 84 -15.38 2.28 -4.50
CA ASP A 84 -15.03 3.47 -3.71
C ASP A 84 -14.66 3.17 -2.25
N SER A 85 -14.88 1.93 -1.77
CA SER A 85 -14.47 1.47 -0.43
C SER A 85 -13.18 0.66 -0.44
N THR A 86 -12.59 0.45 -1.61
CA THR A 86 -11.39 -0.39 -1.75
C THR A 86 -10.12 0.41 -1.52
N TYR A 87 -9.35 0.05 -0.49
CA TYR A 87 -8.04 0.64 -0.22
C TYR A 87 -7.19 -0.26 0.67
N ILE A 88 -5.91 0.09 0.77
CA ILE A 88 -4.98 -0.43 1.78
C ILE A 88 -4.59 0.74 2.67
N SER A 89 -4.50 0.52 3.97
CA SER A 89 -3.97 1.51 4.90
C SER A 89 -3.03 0.87 5.91
N ILE A 90 -2.01 1.63 6.31
CA ILE A 90 -1.09 1.27 7.40
C ILE A 90 -0.93 2.49 8.28
N ALA A 91 -1.22 2.33 9.56
CA ALA A 91 -0.82 3.30 10.58
C ALA A 91 0.61 2.99 11.02
N PHE A 92 1.47 4.01 11.08
CA PHE A 92 2.85 3.87 11.51
C PHE A 92 3.28 5.06 12.35
N GLU A 93 4.26 4.85 13.22
CA GLU A 93 4.95 5.92 13.92
C GLU A 93 6.35 6.06 13.29
N GLY A 94 6.60 7.20 12.65
CA GLY A 94 7.81 7.37 11.86
C GLY A 94 7.96 8.76 11.23
N THR A 95 9.05 8.93 10.48
CA THR A 95 9.34 10.12 9.68
C THR A 95 9.21 9.88 8.17
N GLY A 96 8.92 8.65 7.77
CA GLY A 96 8.83 8.28 6.36
C GLY A 96 8.46 6.81 6.19
N ILE A 97 7.97 6.50 5.00
CA ILE A 97 7.50 5.17 4.62
C ILE A 97 7.98 4.84 3.21
N GLU A 98 8.54 3.65 3.04
CA GLU A 98 8.88 3.12 1.72
C GLU A 98 7.96 1.94 1.41
N LEU A 99 7.37 1.91 0.23
CA LEU A 99 6.56 0.80 -0.27
C LEU A 99 7.33 0.06 -1.37
N TYR A 100 7.53 -1.23 -1.16
CA TYR A 100 8.11 -2.16 -2.12
C TYR A 100 6.99 -2.96 -2.75
N ALA A 101 6.77 -2.81 -4.04
CA ALA A 101 5.74 -3.57 -4.74
C ALA A 101 6.22 -4.15 -6.06
N SER A 102 5.59 -5.23 -6.54
CA SER A 102 5.96 -5.77 -7.85
C SER A 102 5.37 -4.92 -8.97
N LEU A 103 6.05 -4.92 -10.11
CA LEU A 103 5.61 -4.24 -11.33
C LEU A 103 5.35 -5.28 -12.41
N LYS A 104 4.16 -5.21 -13.02
CA LYS A 104 3.76 -6.10 -14.12
C LYS A 104 2.93 -5.35 -15.15
N ASP A 105 2.75 -5.97 -16.30
CA ASP A 105 2.02 -5.42 -17.46
C ASP A 105 0.53 -5.19 -17.21
N LYS A 106 0.02 -5.73 -16.10
CA LYS A 106 -1.36 -5.64 -15.65
C LYS A 106 -1.50 -4.81 -14.37
N HIS A 107 -0.41 -4.30 -13.79
CA HIS A 107 -0.51 -3.53 -12.56
C HIS A 107 -0.99 -2.11 -12.83
N GLY A 108 -1.85 -1.61 -11.94
CA GLY A 108 -2.44 -0.28 -12.02
C GLY A 108 -1.58 0.81 -11.39
N MET A 109 -2.21 1.96 -11.17
CA MET A 109 -1.60 3.07 -10.43
C MET A 109 -2.19 3.14 -9.01
N LEU A 110 -1.38 3.55 -8.04
CA LEU A 110 -1.80 3.80 -6.67
C LEU A 110 -1.68 5.28 -6.36
N ASP A 111 -2.78 5.91 -5.95
CA ASP A 111 -2.70 7.22 -5.29
C ASP A 111 -2.32 7.03 -3.83
N VAL A 112 -1.26 7.72 -3.40
CA VAL A 112 -0.73 7.61 -2.03
C VAL A 112 -1.10 8.86 -1.25
N TYR A 113 -1.65 8.65 -0.05
CA TYR A 113 -2.05 9.69 0.87
C TYR A 113 -1.30 9.51 2.20
N LEU A 114 -0.76 10.60 2.74
CA LEU A 114 -0.27 10.69 4.12
C LEU A 114 -1.15 11.70 4.85
N ASP A 115 -1.77 11.28 5.95
CA ASP A 115 -2.69 12.09 6.76
C ASP A 115 -3.71 12.87 5.89
N ASP A 116 -4.45 12.13 5.06
CA ASP A 116 -5.46 12.64 4.11
C ASP A 116 -4.93 13.56 2.98
N THR A 117 -3.61 13.77 2.91
CA THR A 117 -2.96 14.59 1.88
C THR A 117 -2.36 13.68 0.81
N LYS A 118 -2.76 13.87 -0.45
CA LYS A 118 -2.15 13.14 -1.57
C LYS A 118 -0.69 13.56 -1.72
N VAL A 119 0.23 12.60 -1.58
CA VAL A 119 1.69 12.83 -1.70
C VAL A 119 2.26 12.34 -3.03
N GLY A 120 1.54 11.48 -3.74
CA GLY A 120 1.99 11.00 -5.03
C GLY A 120 1.05 10.00 -5.69
N THR A 121 1.50 9.55 -6.85
CA THR A 121 0.91 8.40 -7.56
C THR A 121 2.05 7.48 -7.97
N ILE A 122 1.95 6.20 -7.61
CA ILE A 122 2.88 5.15 -8.05
C ILE A 122 2.30 4.55 -9.32
N ASP A 123 3.09 4.49 -10.39
CA ASP A 123 2.75 3.74 -11.60
C ASP A 123 3.43 2.37 -11.52
N GLN A 124 2.64 1.30 -11.39
CA GLN A 124 3.18 -0.04 -11.23
C GLN A 124 3.25 -0.82 -12.55
N TYR A 125 2.91 -0.17 -13.67
CA TYR A 125 2.99 -0.77 -14.99
C TYR A 125 4.44 -1.01 -15.42
N ARG A 126 4.74 -2.23 -15.88
CA ARG A 126 6.00 -2.53 -16.57
C ARG A 126 5.84 -3.63 -17.61
N SER A 127 6.40 -3.42 -18.80
CA SER A 127 6.36 -4.41 -19.90
C SER A 127 7.16 -5.69 -19.62
N THR A 128 8.08 -5.64 -18.65
CA THR A 128 8.86 -6.78 -18.16
C THR A 128 8.64 -6.92 -16.67
N ILE A 129 8.41 -8.14 -16.17
CA ILE A 129 8.19 -8.39 -14.75
C ILE A 129 9.38 -7.90 -13.93
N MET A 130 9.09 -7.13 -12.88
CA MET A 130 10.03 -6.81 -11.82
C MET A 130 9.38 -7.19 -10.50
N ASP A 131 10.01 -8.12 -9.79
CA ASP A 131 9.40 -8.67 -8.58
C ASP A 131 9.37 -7.65 -7.44
N GLN A 132 10.31 -6.69 -7.38
CA GLN A 132 10.32 -5.62 -6.37
C GLN A 132 10.80 -4.28 -6.94
N GLU A 133 10.01 -3.22 -6.74
CA GLU A 133 10.42 -1.82 -6.90
C GLU A 133 10.17 -1.03 -5.63
N LYS A 134 11.16 -0.20 -5.24
CA LYS A 134 11.13 0.69 -4.06
C LYS A 134 10.53 2.05 -4.42
N ASN A 135 9.48 2.45 -3.69
CA ASN A 135 8.88 3.79 -3.74
C ASN A 135 9.01 4.48 -2.37
N VAL A 136 9.48 5.72 -2.31
CA VAL A 136 9.79 6.45 -1.06
C VAL A 136 8.87 7.66 -0.90
N PHE A 137 8.32 7.85 0.30
CA PHE A 137 7.48 8.99 0.67
C PHE A 137 7.93 9.57 2.02
N ASP A 138 8.10 10.90 2.06
CA ASP A 138 8.50 11.71 3.21
C ASP A 138 7.38 12.68 3.63
#